data_AF-A0A6P4YDS3-F1
#
_entry.id   AF-A0A6P4YDS3-F1
#
_cell.length_a   1.000
_cell.length_b   1.000
_cell.length_c   1.000
_cell.angle_alpha   90.00
_cell.angle_beta   90.00
_cell.angle_gamma   90.00
#
_symmetry.space_group_name_H-M   'P 1'
#
loop_
_entity.id
_entity.type
_entity.pdbx_description
1 polymer ?
#
loop_
_entity_poly.entity_id
_entity_poly.type
_entity_poly.pdbx_seq_one_letter_code
_entity_poly.pdbx_strand_id
1 'polypeptide(L)'
;MPPKFAKKAAAPAAKAPPRVATRAPAAAKKTNVPVKAAKGAPVAKKGAAPAQKGKAAAPAKGEDKPQKKVWTKEDEAACKIQKVYRGYRAKKLLQKKKKEKEDYLELMEKLEREAFVKLVKMEQAKAEEEMRKMEEERRRQREAAKRRKRMLEAAFDGDNDEILSVLKEVEELDNKNNVPNDMSGRAIRAKHLLDVVECEDANNNTPLSEAAGGGQAETIKMLIERGADPNTVGQFGRTPLYRSAFGGHLAAIEMLLQYGADPRLFASDGATPEQVAANDDVAQVLREWDISQTEKLVEKIEAEKQRRKEEEQRRHEEECNKLEDEVAAVDKQNDAKQKQLKKAYEELEKRIYEHDECTHKGFNTDITLPAVQEAERELELLKIEAEEMRQKLAGLKLKLREQRNLGKDGVEEELSGIKVTVRELDDVLIRDVGNKIKDSGKWPLVIDESSQATTFLRYQDTNYMNSLNPVHMEPERIRMAVLGAIRFGKPAVLDMLDVDMFETASMKFDGVQSGLMDAIMTKEILQESRYMALVKESDPKEYQPSNFLHAKSDNFRFFIVTKLRYPPQDLLDKTYPIRIHIPGVDTGVL
;
A
#
# COMPACT_ATOMS: atom_id res chain seq x y z
N MET A 1 -12.28 7.99 -62.69
CA MET A 1 -12.68 9.31 -62.16
C MET A 1 -13.87 9.10 -61.23
N PRO A 2 -13.62 9.18 -59.91
CA PRO A 2 -14.46 9.97 -58.99
C PRO A 2 -13.57 10.66 -57.92
N PRO A 3 -14.10 11.36 -56.89
CA PRO A 3 -14.27 12.81 -56.89
C PRO A 3 -13.27 13.57 -55.98
N LYS A 4 -13.13 14.86 -56.29
CA LYS A 4 -12.35 15.88 -55.59
C LYS A 4 -12.95 16.20 -54.21
N PHE A 5 -12.16 16.09 -53.15
CA PHE A 5 -12.44 16.74 -51.86
C PHE A 5 -11.61 18.02 -51.71
N ALA A 6 -12.32 19.07 -51.31
CA ALA A 6 -11.87 20.44 -51.17
C ALA A 6 -10.98 20.65 -49.94
N LYS A 7 -10.02 21.57 -50.09
CA LYS A 7 -9.09 22.08 -49.09
C LYS A 7 -9.81 22.74 -47.90
N LYS A 8 -9.32 22.49 -46.69
CA LYS A 8 -9.38 23.45 -45.58
C LYS A 8 -7.99 23.69 -44.98
N ALA A 9 -7.67 24.98 -45.00
CA ALA A 9 -6.66 25.80 -44.31
C ALA A 9 -5.58 25.13 -43.43
N ALA A 10 -4.34 25.46 -43.78
CA ALA A 10 -3.16 25.32 -42.94
C ALA A 10 -3.12 26.39 -41.85
N ALA A 11 -2.80 25.99 -40.62
CA ALA A 11 -2.33 26.85 -39.54
C ALA A 11 -0.84 26.54 -39.26
N PRO A 12 -0.05 27.51 -38.75
CA PRO A 12 1.38 27.60 -39.00
C PRO A 12 2.23 26.74 -38.05
N ALA A 13 3.36 26.27 -38.59
CA ALA A 13 4.42 25.59 -37.85
C ALA A 13 4.99 26.48 -36.74
N ALA A 14 4.89 26.03 -35.49
CA ALA A 14 5.61 26.60 -34.36
C ALA A 14 7.08 26.14 -34.43
N LYS A 15 7.96 27.14 -34.55
CA LYS A 15 9.42 27.01 -34.61
C LYS A 15 9.98 26.41 -33.31
N ALA A 16 10.87 25.44 -33.44
CA ALA A 16 11.73 24.97 -32.36
C ALA A 16 12.64 26.13 -31.86
N PRO A 17 12.81 26.33 -30.54
CA PRO A 17 13.76 27.30 -30.03
C PRO A 17 15.21 26.78 -30.11
N PRO A 18 16.21 27.68 -30.23
CA PRO A 18 17.58 27.33 -30.56
C PRO A 18 18.33 26.77 -29.34
N ARG A 19 19.24 25.83 -29.60
CA ARG A 19 20.29 25.39 -28.65
C ARG A 19 21.12 26.61 -28.23
N VAL A 20 21.00 27.00 -26.96
CA VAL A 20 21.94 27.93 -26.31
C VAL A 20 22.99 27.10 -25.59
N ALA A 21 24.24 27.27 -26.01
CA ALA A 21 25.42 26.79 -25.31
C ALA A 21 25.66 27.65 -24.07
N THR A 22 25.79 27.05 -22.89
CA THR A 22 26.27 27.73 -21.69
C THR A 22 27.44 27.00 -21.05
N ARG A 23 28.52 27.78 -20.94
CA ARG A 23 29.81 27.55 -20.28
C ARG A 23 29.72 26.80 -18.95
N ALA A 24 30.67 25.89 -18.76
CA ALA A 24 31.09 25.38 -17.46
C ALA A 24 31.55 26.52 -16.52
N PRO A 25 31.27 26.45 -15.21
CA PRO A 25 31.96 27.25 -14.22
C PRO A 25 33.01 26.45 -13.43
N ALA A 26 34.01 27.22 -13.02
CA ALA A 26 35.26 26.84 -12.40
C ALA A 26 35.14 26.19 -11.02
N ALA A 27 36.19 25.45 -10.69
CA ALA A 27 36.49 24.90 -9.38
C ALA A 27 36.56 25.95 -8.27
N ALA A 28 35.98 25.64 -7.10
CA ALA A 28 36.44 26.19 -5.82
C ALA A 28 36.01 25.34 -4.60
N LYS A 29 37.04 24.91 -3.86
CA LYS A 29 37.16 24.82 -2.39
C LYS A 29 36.27 23.80 -1.63
N LYS A 30 36.88 22.62 -1.44
CA LYS A 30 36.57 21.65 -0.36
C LYS A 30 36.90 22.27 1.02
N THR A 31 35.91 22.44 1.88
CA THR A 31 36.10 22.62 3.34
C THR A 31 35.89 21.27 4.03
N ASN A 32 36.95 20.77 4.66
CA ASN A 32 36.93 19.58 5.52
C ASN A 32 36.35 19.95 6.90
N VAL A 33 35.36 19.19 7.38
CA VAL A 33 35.13 18.97 8.82
C VAL A 33 35.37 17.48 9.08
N PRO A 34 36.13 17.08 10.11
CA PRO A 34 36.57 15.70 10.28
C PRO A 34 35.51 14.85 10.98
N VAL A 35 34.98 13.85 10.29
CA VAL A 35 34.31 12.71 10.93
C VAL A 35 35.39 11.69 11.31
N LYS A 36 35.45 11.33 12.59
CA LYS A 36 36.29 10.25 13.13
C LYS A 36 35.84 8.92 12.51
N ALA A 37 36.72 8.31 11.72
CA ALA A 37 36.56 6.92 11.28
C ALA A 37 37.61 6.05 11.97
N ALA A 38 37.12 5.14 12.81
CA ALA A 38 37.86 4.03 13.38
C ALA A 38 38.33 3.09 12.27
N LYS A 39 39.58 2.65 12.32
CA LYS A 39 40.16 1.70 11.37
C LYS A 39 39.98 0.28 11.89
N GLY A 40 39.12 -0.51 11.25
CA GLY A 40 39.27 -1.97 11.18
C GLY A 40 39.98 -2.33 9.87
N ALA A 41 41.04 -3.12 9.95
CA ALA A 41 41.70 -3.72 8.78
C ALA A 41 41.78 -5.24 8.98
N PRO A 42 41.70 -6.05 7.91
CA PRO A 42 41.63 -7.50 8.01
C PRO A 42 43.01 -8.14 8.21
N VAL A 43 43.01 -9.27 8.91
CA VAL A 43 44.17 -10.14 9.19
C VAL A 43 44.34 -11.17 8.07
N ALA A 44 45.58 -11.38 7.62
CA ALA A 44 46.01 -12.63 6.99
C ALA A 44 47.39 -13.06 7.56
N LYS A 45 47.44 -14.30 8.08
CA LYS A 45 48.60 -14.96 8.72
C LYS A 45 49.45 -15.75 7.71
N LYS A 46 50.77 -15.83 7.97
CA LYS A 46 51.75 -16.97 7.84
C LYS A 46 53.16 -16.38 7.57
N GLY A 47 54.30 -16.87 8.06
CA GLY A 47 54.66 -18.02 8.90
C GLY A 47 56.00 -17.76 9.63
N ALA A 48 56.52 -18.79 10.31
CA ALA A 48 57.46 -18.72 11.44
C ALA A 48 58.97 -18.91 11.11
N ALA A 49 59.81 -18.27 11.95
CA ALA A 49 61.11 -18.68 12.55
C ALA A 49 62.38 -18.93 11.67
N PRO A 50 63.65 -18.89 12.20
CA PRO A 50 64.07 -18.84 13.61
C PRO A 50 65.25 -17.88 14.02
N ALA A 51 65.26 -17.59 15.34
CA ALA A 51 66.36 -17.44 16.30
C ALA A 51 67.71 -16.75 15.96
N GLN A 52 68.16 -15.84 16.85
CA GLN A 52 69.28 -16.14 17.75
C GLN A 52 69.40 -15.16 18.95
N LYS A 53 69.92 -15.74 20.04
CA LYS A 53 69.97 -15.27 21.42
C LYS A 53 70.96 -14.10 21.63
N GLY A 54 70.55 -13.13 22.46
CA GLY A 54 71.44 -12.23 23.17
C GLY A 54 70.94 -12.09 24.61
N LYS A 55 71.80 -12.44 25.58
CA LYS A 55 71.53 -12.65 27.00
C LYS A 55 70.88 -11.46 27.72
N ALA A 56 69.95 -11.78 28.63
CA ALA A 56 69.50 -10.88 29.69
C ALA A 56 70.58 -10.78 30.80
N ALA A 57 70.79 -9.57 31.30
CA ALA A 57 71.39 -9.32 32.61
C ALA A 57 70.42 -8.44 33.41
N ALA A 58 70.07 -8.88 34.62
CA ALA A 58 69.39 -8.11 35.65
C ALA A 58 70.42 -7.67 36.72
N PRO A 59 70.04 -6.92 37.76
CA PRO A 59 69.70 -5.50 37.75
C PRO A 59 70.74 -4.71 38.55
N ALA A 60 71.22 -3.57 38.04
CA ALA A 60 72.01 -2.65 38.86
C ALA A 60 71.08 -1.61 39.50
N LYS A 61 70.79 -1.79 40.79
CA LYS A 61 70.31 -0.71 41.65
C LYS A 61 71.46 0.30 41.79
N GLY A 62 71.32 1.44 41.13
CA GLY A 62 72.10 2.64 41.38
C GLY A 62 71.14 3.81 41.28
N GLU A 63 70.86 4.46 42.41
CA GLU A 63 70.19 5.75 42.45
C GLU A 63 71.13 6.80 41.83
N ASP A 64 71.16 6.87 40.50
CA ASP A 64 71.72 8.03 39.81
C ASP A 64 70.58 9.00 39.51
N LYS A 65 70.57 10.13 40.23
CA LYS A 65 69.83 11.34 39.82
C LYS A 65 70.06 11.52 38.32
N PRO A 66 69.03 11.82 37.49
CA PRO A 66 69.22 11.91 36.05
C PRO A 66 70.30 12.96 35.78
N GLN A 67 71.50 12.50 35.39
CA GLN A 67 72.55 13.40 34.97
C GLN A 67 71.95 14.24 33.85
N LYS A 68 71.84 15.55 34.08
CA LYS A 68 71.40 16.49 33.05
C LYS A 68 72.28 16.25 31.84
N LYS A 69 71.73 15.60 30.82
CA LYS A 69 72.42 15.30 29.58
C LYS A 69 72.98 16.62 29.07
N VAL A 70 74.30 16.80 29.17
CA VAL A 70 74.94 18.04 28.71
C VAL A 70 74.74 18.07 27.21
N TRP A 71 73.90 18.99 26.75
CA TRP A 71 73.49 19.10 25.36
C TRP A 71 74.72 19.35 24.49
N THR A 72 75.16 18.32 23.78
CA THR A 72 76.33 18.40 22.91
C THR A 72 75.94 18.99 21.55
N LYS A 73 76.91 19.51 20.79
CA LYS A 73 76.70 19.91 19.38
C LYS A 73 76.20 18.73 18.53
N GLU A 74 76.57 17.50 18.92
CA GLU A 74 76.12 16.24 18.31
C GLU A 74 74.65 15.95 18.62
N ASP A 75 74.19 16.19 19.86
CA ASP A 75 72.76 16.12 20.21
C ASP A 75 71.94 17.17 19.42
N GLU A 76 72.49 18.37 19.20
CA GLU A 76 71.84 19.41 18.38
C GLU A 76 71.72 19.01 16.90
N ALA A 77 72.77 18.41 16.35
CA ALA A 77 72.78 17.85 14.99
C ALA A 77 71.81 16.66 14.86
N ALA A 78 71.81 15.75 15.83
CA ALA A 78 70.88 14.62 15.89
C ALA A 78 69.42 15.09 15.97
N CYS A 79 69.14 16.14 16.75
CA CYS A 79 67.80 16.71 16.88
C CYS A 79 67.34 17.38 15.57
N LYS A 80 68.24 18.08 14.86
CA LYS A 80 67.97 18.62 13.51
C LYS A 80 67.67 17.50 12.51
N ILE A 81 68.47 16.44 12.49
CA ILE A 81 68.27 15.28 11.60
C ILE A 81 66.94 14.57 11.93
N GLN A 82 66.66 14.30 13.21
CA GLN A 82 65.42 13.67 13.65
C GLN A 82 64.19 14.52 13.31
N LYS A 83 64.27 15.85 13.44
CA LYS A 83 63.19 16.78 13.06
C LYS A 83 62.90 16.69 11.56
N VAL A 84 63.92 16.69 10.72
CA VAL A 84 63.78 16.54 9.26
C VAL A 84 63.22 15.16 8.91
N TYR A 85 63.74 14.09 9.52
CA TYR A 85 63.30 12.71 9.27
C TYR A 85 61.85 12.46 9.71
N ARG A 86 61.44 12.96 10.89
CA ARG A 86 60.04 12.92 11.34
C ARG A 86 59.12 13.68 10.38
N GLY A 87 59.57 14.84 9.87
CA GLY A 87 58.88 15.59 8.84
C GLY A 87 58.72 14.82 7.51
N TYR A 88 59.77 14.13 7.07
CA TYR A 88 59.73 13.26 5.89
C TYR A 88 58.78 12.07 6.08
N ARG A 89 58.84 11.38 7.22
CA ARG A 89 57.89 10.29 7.56
C ARG A 89 56.45 10.78 7.60
N ALA A 90 56.19 11.94 8.20
CA ALA A 90 54.85 12.53 8.27
C ALA A 90 54.32 12.86 6.86
N LYS A 91 55.15 13.43 5.98
CA LYS A 91 54.78 13.68 4.58
C LYS A 91 54.47 12.38 3.81
N LYS A 92 55.30 11.35 3.96
CA LYS A 92 55.09 10.04 3.33
C LYS A 92 53.82 9.35 3.84
N LEU A 93 53.55 9.44 5.14
CA LEU A 93 52.35 8.88 5.76
C LEU A 93 51.08 9.65 5.35
N LEU A 94 51.17 10.97 5.21
CA LEU A 94 50.10 11.81 4.68
C LEU A 94 49.78 11.45 3.22
N GLN A 95 50.80 11.28 2.38
CA GLN A 95 50.62 10.82 0.99
C GLN A 95 49.96 9.45 0.93
N LYS A 96 50.40 8.49 1.76
CA LYS A 96 49.77 7.17 1.85
C LYS A 96 48.29 7.28 2.23
N LYS A 97 47.95 8.07 3.27
CA LYS A 97 46.55 8.29 3.68
C LYS A 97 45.71 9.01 2.62
N LYS A 98 46.30 9.93 1.84
CA LYS A 98 45.60 10.57 0.71
C LYS A 98 45.26 9.55 -0.37
N LYS A 99 46.22 8.70 -0.73
CA LYS A 99 46.01 7.63 -1.71
C LYS A 99 44.97 6.61 -1.22
N GLU A 100 45.06 6.15 0.03
CA GLU A 100 44.04 5.29 0.66
C GLU A 100 42.63 5.92 0.61
N LYS A 101 42.52 7.23 0.80
CA LYS A 101 41.24 7.96 0.71
C LYS A 101 40.74 8.05 -0.73
N GLU A 102 41.62 8.29 -1.70
CA GLU A 102 41.26 8.33 -3.13
C GLU A 102 40.78 6.96 -3.61
N ASP A 103 41.54 5.90 -3.31
CA ASP A 103 41.16 4.51 -3.65
C ASP A 103 39.81 4.12 -3.01
N TYR A 104 39.57 4.54 -1.77
CA TYR A 104 38.29 4.31 -1.07
C TYR A 104 37.12 5.05 -1.73
N LEU A 105 37.30 6.32 -2.09
CA LEU A 105 36.26 7.12 -2.76
C LEU A 105 35.91 6.53 -4.13
N GLU A 106 36.90 6.09 -4.89
CA GLU A 106 36.70 5.46 -6.19
C GLU A 106 35.95 4.12 -6.06
N LEU A 107 36.27 3.32 -5.04
CA LEU A 107 35.55 2.09 -4.73
C LEU A 107 34.09 2.38 -4.34
N MET A 108 33.84 3.39 -3.49
CA MET A 108 32.49 3.79 -3.10
C MET A 108 31.67 4.26 -4.30
N GLU A 109 32.23 5.10 -5.17
CA GLU A 109 31.56 5.58 -6.38
C GLU A 109 31.22 4.41 -7.33
N LYS A 110 32.10 3.42 -7.44
CA LYS A 110 31.83 2.21 -8.22
C LYS A 110 30.68 1.40 -7.62
N LEU A 111 30.68 1.18 -6.30
CA LEU A 111 29.61 0.46 -5.60
C LEU A 111 28.27 1.18 -5.70
N GLU A 112 28.25 2.51 -5.58
CA GLU A 112 27.05 3.34 -5.74
C GLU A 112 26.48 3.23 -7.16
N ARG A 113 27.32 3.30 -8.20
CA ARG A 113 26.88 3.11 -9.59
C ARG A 113 26.34 1.69 -9.84
N GLU A 114 27.01 0.66 -9.31
CA GLU A 114 26.54 -0.72 -9.43
C GLU A 114 25.21 -0.94 -8.70
N ALA A 115 25.04 -0.35 -7.51
CA ALA A 115 23.79 -0.38 -6.75
C ALA A 115 22.65 0.33 -7.50
N PHE A 116 22.91 1.51 -8.06
CA PHE A 116 21.94 2.26 -8.86
C PHE A 116 21.47 1.46 -10.09
N VAL A 117 22.42 0.87 -10.85
CA VAL A 117 22.07 0.05 -12.03
C VAL A 117 21.26 -1.18 -11.61
N LYS A 118 21.58 -1.83 -10.48
CA LYS A 118 20.79 -2.96 -9.97
C LYS A 118 19.38 -2.53 -9.57
N LEU A 119 19.23 -1.37 -8.92
CA LEU A 119 17.93 -0.83 -8.53
C LEU A 119 17.06 -0.56 -9.75
N VAL A 120 17.58 0.14 -10.77
CA VAL A 120 16.86 0.42 -12.02
C VAL A 120 16.46 -0.87 -12.73
N LYS A 121 17.33 -1.90 -12.76
CA LYS A 121 17.00 -3.20 -13.34
C LYS A 121 15.90 -3.94 -12.57
N MET A 122 15.93 -3.91 -11.24
CA MET A 122 14.85 -4.49 -10.43
C MET A 122 13.52 -3.77 -10.68
N GLU A 123 13.54 -2.44 -10.77
CA GLU A 123 12.35 -1.64 -11.03
C GLU A 123 11.76 -1.92 -12.42
N GLN A 124 12.61 -2.00 -13.44
CA GLN A 124 12.21 -2.39 -14.80
C GLN A 124 11.62 -3.81 -14.83
N ALA A 125 12.29 -4.79 -14.21
CA ALA A 125 11.79 -6.16 -14.15
C ALA A 125 10.44 -6.27 -13.41
N LYS A 126 10.26 -5.49 -12.33
CA LYS A 126 9.00 -5.43 -11.60
C LYS A 126 7.88 -4.80 -12.44
N ALA A 127 8.17 -3.70 -13.14
CA ALA A 127 7.22 -3.05 -14.04
C ALA A 127 6.83 -3.98 -15.22
N GLU A 128 7.80 -4.71 -15.80
CA GLU A 128 7.54 -5.71 -16.84
C GLU A 128 6.66 -6.86 -16.33
N GLU A 129 6.89 -7.33 -15.10
CA GLU A 129 6.07 -8.37 -14.48
C GLU A 129 4.63 -7.90 -14.21
N GLU A 130 4.46 -6.66 -13.72
CA GLU A 130 3.15 -6.04 -13.50
C GLU A 130 2.39 -5.88 -14.82
N MET A 131 3.04 -5.37 -15.88
CA MET A 131 2.44 -5.26 -17.21
C MET A 131 2.03 -6.63 -17.76
N ARG A 132 2.87 -7.66 -17.59
CA ARG A 132 2.56 -9.02 -18.02
C ARG A 132 1.34 -9.59 -17.28
N LYS A 133 1.24 -9.36 -15.96
CA LYS A 133 0.08 -9.77 -15.16
C LYS A 133 -1.20 -9.06 -15.61
N MET A 134 -1.16 -7.74 -15.81
CA MET A 134 -2.30 -6.96 -16.29
C MET A 134 -2.74 -7.41 -17.69
N GLU A 135 -1.80 -7.69 -18.60
CA GLU A 135 -2.13 -8.18 -19.94
C GLU A 135 -2.77 -9.58 -19.91
N GLU A 136 -2.24 -10.48 -19.08
CA GLU A 136 -2.81 -11.82 -18.90
C GLU A 136 -4.21 -11.76 -18.30
N GLU A 137 -4.44 -10.92 -17.29
CA GLU A 137 -5.75 -10.70 -16.69
C GLU A 137 -6.75 -10.14 -17.71
N ARG A 138 -6.35 -9.12 -18.48
CA ARG A 138 -7.17 -8.57 -19.56
C ARG A 138 -7.51 -9.62 -20.62
N ARG A 139 -6.58 -10.53 -20.93
CA ARG A 139 -6.83 -11.66 -21.83
C ARG A 139 -7.88 -12.61 -21.24
N ARG A 140 -7.74 -12.98 -19.96
CA ARG A 140 -8.70 -13.85 -19.25
C ARG A 140 -10.10 -13.24 -19.22
N GLN A 141 -10.21 -11.95 -18.91
CA GLN A 141 -11.50 -11.22 -18.92
C GLN A 141 -12.14 -11.21 -20.32
N ARG A 142 -11.35 -10.96 -21.37
CA ARG A 142 -11.84 -11.02 -22.75
C ARG A 142 -12.33 -12.40 -23.15
N GLU A 143 -11.62 -13.46 -22.76
CA GLU A 143 -12.05 -14.83 -23.01
C GLU A 143 -13.33 -15.18 -22.23
N ALA A 144 -13.42 -14.79 -20.96
CA ALA A 144 -14.64 -14.97 -20.16
C ALA A 144 -15.85 -14.23 -20.77
N ALA A 145 -15.66 -12.99 -21.22
CA ALA A 145 -16.70 -12.23 -21.92
C ALA A 145 -17.13 -12.90 -23.23
N LYS A 146 -16.19 -13.48 -24.00
CA LYS A 146 -16.52 -14.26 -25.20
C LYS A 146 -17.31 -15.53 -24.87
N ARG A 147 -16.99 -16.24 -23.78
CA ARG A 147 -17.75 -17.41 -23.32
C ARG A 147 -19.18 -17.03 -22.94
N ARG A 148 -19.35 -15.98 -22.12
CA ARG A 148 -20.67 -15.45 -21.76
C ARG A 148 -21.49 -15.05 -22.99
N LYS A 149 -20.87 -14.37 -23.95
CA LYS A 149 -21.54 -14.01 -25.19
C LYS A 149 -22.01 -15.25 -25.99
N ARG A 150 -21.14 -16.25 -26.17
CA ARG A 150 -21.51 -17.51 -26.84
C ARG A 150 -22.63 -18.25 -26.11
N MET A 151 -22.58 -18.28 -24.78
CA MET A 151 -23.64 -18.86 -23.94
C MET A 151 -25.00 -18.21 -24.19
N LEU A 152 -25.05 -16.88 -24.24
CA LEU A 152 -26.27 -16.11 -24.49
C LEU A 152 -26.81 -16.31 -25.91
N GLU A 153 -25.94 -16.26 -26.93
CA GLU A 153 -26.32 -16.47 -28.34
C GLU A 153 -26.84 -17.90 -28.56
N ALA A 154 -26.14 -18.91 -28.05
CA ALA A 154 -26.55 -20.30 -28.14
C ALA A 154 -27.88 -20.56 -27.40
N ALA A 155 -28.11 -19.88 -26.28
CA ALA A 155 -29.38 -20.00 -25.55
C ALA A 155 -30.56 -19.42 -26.35
N PHE A 156 -30.38 -18.30 -27.03
CA PHE A 156 -31.41 -17.72 -27.91
C PHE A 156 -31.72 -18.64 -29.10
N ASP A 157 -30.67 -19.17 -29.75
CA ASP A 157 -30.80 -20.03 -30.94
C ASP A 157 -31.25 -21.47 -30.60
N GLY A 158 -31.16 -21.88 -29.33
CA GLY A 158 -31.48 -23.23 -28.86
C GLY A 158 -30.39 -24.27 -29.12
N ASP A 159 -29.14 -23.83 -29.33
CA ASP A 159 -28.00 -24.71 -29.58
C ASP A 159 -27.46 -25.28 -28.26
N ASN A 160 -28.07 -26.40 -27.86
CA ASN A 160 -27.70 -27.11 -26.64
C ASN A 160 -26.25 -27.66 -26.68
N ASP A 161 -25.74 -27.99 -27.87
CA ASP A 161 -24.39 -28.54 -28.03
C ASP A 161 -23.33 -27.46 -27.75
N GLU A 162 -23.53 -26.24 -28.24
CA GLU A 162 -22.63 -25.12 -27.94
C GLU A 162 -22.70 -24.71 -26.46
N ILE A 163 -23.88 -24.73 -25.84
CA ILE A 163 -24.02 -24.48 -24.38
C ILE A 163 -23.19 -25.51 -23.59
N LEU A 164 -23.32 -26.80 -23.93
CA LEU A 164 -22.55 -27.86 -23.27
C LEU A 164 -21.04 -27.72 -23.52
N SER A 165 -20.64 -27.28 -24.72
CA SER A 165 -19.26 -26.96 -25.07
C SER A 165 -18.70 -25.84 -24.18
N VAL A 166 -19.44 -24.74 -24.00
CA VAL A 166 -19.05 -23.63 -23.12
C VAL A 166 -18.91 -24.09 -21.67
N LEU A 167 -19.84 -24.90 -21.16
CA LEU A 167 -19.77 -25.44 -19.79
C LEU A 167 -18.55 -26.36 -19.61
N LYS A 168 -18.23 -27.18 -20.63
CA LYS A 168 -17.04 -28.03 -20.62
C LYS A 168 -15.74 -27.23 -20.59
N GLU A 169 -15.66 -26.11 -21.31
CA GLU A 169 -14.50 -25.21 -21.24
C GLU A 169 -14.26 -24.68 -19.81
N VAL A 170 -15.33 -24.41 -19.06
CA VAL A 170 -15.24 -23.96 -17.65
C VAL A 170 -14.69 -25.09 -16.77
N GLU A 171 -15.17 -26.32 -16.95
CA GLU A 171 -14.64 -27.48 -16.23
C GLU A 171 -13.15 -27.73 -16.53
N GLU A 172 -12.74 -27.58 -17.79
CA GLU A 172 -11.33 -27.70 -18.19
C GLU A 172 -10.46 -26.60 -17.58
N LEU A 173 -10.98 -25.38 -17.45
CA LEU A 173 -10.31 -24.29 -16.73
C LEU A 173 -10.13 -24.60 -15.25
N ASP A 174 -11.14 -25.18 -14.59
CA ASP A 174 -11.04 -25.59 -13.19
C ASP A 174 -10.01 -26.68 -12.97
N ASN A 175 -9.92 -27.62 -13.90
CA ASN A 175 -8.89 -28.65 -13.89
C ASN A 175 -7.49 -28.04 -14.09
N LYS A 176 -7.33 -27.09 -15.01
CA LYS A 176 -6.08 -26.38 -15.24
C LYS A 176 -5.65 -25.53 -14.04
N ASN A 177 -6.62 -24.95 -13.32
CA ASN A 177 -6.39 -24.16 -12.13
C ASN A 177 -6.17 -25.01 -10.86
N ASN A 178 -6.11 -26.34 -10.99
CA ASN A 178 -5.93 -27.29 -9.89
C ASN A 178 -6.97 -27.13 -8.77
N VAL A 179 -8.23 -26.83 -9.12
CA VAL A 179 -9.32 -26.85 -8.13
C VAL A 179 -9.38 -28.27 -7.53
N PRO A 180 -9.40 -28.44 -6.19
CA PRO A 180 -9.43 -29.77 -5.57
C PRO A 180 -10.74 -30.54 -5.82
N ASN A 181 -10.72 -31.88 -5.83
CA ASN A 181 -11.92 -32.72 -6.02
C ASN A 181 -12.68 -33.02 -4.70
N ASP A 182 -12.35 -32.33 -3.62
CA ASP A 182 -13.00 -32.49 -2.32
C ASP A 182 -14.38 -31.79 -2.29
N MET A 183 -15.05 -31.79 -1.13
CA MET A 183 -16.32 -31.08 -0.93
C MET A 183 -16.20 -29.58 -1.23
N SER A 184 -15.05 -28.99 -0.93
CA SER A 184 -14.77 -27.57 -1.11
C SER A 184 -14.67 -27.22 -2.58
N GLY A 185 -13.85 -27.94 -3.34
CA GLY A 185 -13.65 -27.68 -4.76
C GLY A 185 -14.78 -28.16 -5.66
N ARG A 186 -15.60 -29.14 -5.25
CA ARG A 186 -16.87 -29.43 -5.93
C ARG A 186 -17.83 -28.23 -5.93
N ALA A 187 -17.93 -27.52 -4.81
CA ALA A 187 -18.76 -26.32 -4.74
C ALA A 187 -18.16 -25.13 -5.52
N ILE A 188 -16.83 -24.99 -5.57
CA ILE A 188 -16.18 -23.97 -6.42
C ILE A 188 -16.51 -24.22 -7.89
N ARG A 189 -16.41 -25.46 -8.36
CA ARG A 189 -16.83 -25.82 -9.74
C ARG A 189 -18.31 -25.53 -9.98
N ALA A 190 -19.17 -25.93 -9.03
CA ALA A 190 -20.60 -25.66 -9.13
C ALA A 190 -20.89 -24.17 -9.24
N LYS A 191 -20.16 -23.34 -8.47
CA LYS A 191 -20.23 -21.88 -8.56
C LYS A 191 -19.78 -21.36 -9.92
N HIS A 192 -18.61 -21.76 -10.41
CA HIS A 192 -18.12 -21.30 -11.72
C HIS A 192 -19.06 -21.68 -12.87
N LEU A 193 -19.67 -22.87 -12.80
CA LEU A 193 -20.69 -23.29 -13.76
C LEU A 193 -21.94 -22.43 -13.64
N LEU A 194 -22.42 -22.17 -12.42
CA LEU A 194 -23.59 -21.33 -12.17
C LEU A 194 -23.36 -19.88 -12.65
N ASP A 195 -22.19 -19.29 -12.41
CA ASP A 195 -21.82 -17.95 -12.85
C ASP A 195 -21.88 -17.79 -14.39
N VAL A 196 -21.67 -18.88 -15.13
CA VAL A 196 -21.79 -18.89 -16.60
C VAL A 196 -23.25 -19.14 -17.02
N VAL A 197 -23.99 -19.97 -16.29
CA VAL A 197 -25.42 -20.23 -16.54
C VAL A 197 -26.29 -19.00 -16.24
N GLU A 198 -25.93 -18.22 -15.22
CA GLU A 198 -26.61 -16.99 -14.80
C GLU A 198 -25.88 -15.73 -15.29
N CYS A 199 -25.04 -15.84 -16.32
CA CYS A 199 -24.36 -14.66 -16.84
C CYS A 199 -25.34 -13.65 -17.43
N GLU A 200 -25.00 -12.36 -17.40
CA GLU A 200 -25.89 -11.31 -17.88
C GLU A 200 -25.31 -10.59 -19.12
N ASP A 201 -26.20 -10.20 -20.04
CA ASP A 201 -25.87 -9.29 -21.13
C ASP A 201 -25.92 -7.81 -20.66
N ALA A 202 -25.73 -6.86 -21.57
CA ALA A 202 -25.80 -5.42 -21.25
C ALA A 202 -27.20 -4.94 -20.83
N ASN A 203 -28.22 -5.78 -20.99
CA ASN A 203 -29.62 -5.55 -20.65
C ASN A 203 -30.04 -6.39 -19.43
N ASN A 204 -29.09 -6.96 -18.67
CA ASN A 204 -29.34 -7.85 -17.53
C ASN A 204 -30.14 -9.12 -17.90
N ASN A 205 -30.15 -9.52 -19.17
CA ASN A 205 -30.79 -10.76 -19.59
C ASN A 205 -29.85 -11.94 -19.38
N THR A 206 -30.38 -12.98 -18.76
CA THR A 206 -29.69 -14.26 -18.56
C THR A 206 -29.86 -15.19 -19.76
N PRO A 207 -29.04 -16.25 -19.93
CA PRO A 207 -29.25 -17.29 -20.93
C PRO A 207 -30.67 -17.85 -20.90
N LEU A 208 -31.27 -18.00 -19.71
CA LEU A 208 -32.65 -18.46 -19.57
C LEU A 208 -33.67 -17.45 -20.14
N SER A 209 -33.44 -16.15 -19.90
CA SER A 209 -34.24 -15.06 -20.48
C SER A 209 -34.14 -15.01 -22.00
N GLU A 210 -32.95 -15.23 -22.56
CA GLU A 210 -32.74 -15.32 -24.01
C GLU A 210 -33.39 -16.56 -24.62
N ALA A 211 -33.25 -17.74 -23.99
CA ALA A 211 -33.92 -18.96 -24.42
C ALA A 211 -35.45 -18.82 -24.40
N ALA A 212 -36.00 -18.12 -23.40
CA ALA A 212 -37.43 -17.81 -23.34
C ALA A 212 -37.88 -16.84 -24.44
N GLY A 213 -37.07 -15.85 -24.79
CA GLY A 213 -37.32 -14.97 -25.94
C GLY A 213 -37.26 -15.70 -27.28
N GLY A 214 -36.38 -16.69 -27.42
CA GLY A 214 -36.26 -17.56 -28.60
C GLY A 214 -37.29 -18.68 -28.68
N GLY A 215 -38.00 -18.97 -27.59
CA GLY A 215 -39.01 -20.04 -27.53
C GLY A 215 -38.44 -21.46 -27.35
N GLN A 216 -37.21 -21.57 -26.86
CA GLN A 216 -36.44 -22.81 -26.82
C GLN A 216 -36.74 -23.65 -25.56
N ALA A 217 -37.83 -24.42 -25.58
CA ALA A 217 -38.31 -25.18 -24.42
C ALA A 217 -37.29 -26.21 -23.88
N GLU A 218 -36.57 -26.92 -24.75
CA GLU A 218 -35.54 -27.89 -24.32
C GLU A 218 -34.34 -27.21 -23.66
N THR A 219 -33.93 -26.06 -24.20
CA THR A 219 -32.83 -25.26 -23.64
C THR A 219 -33.20 -24.67 -22.28
N ILE A 220 -34.44 -24.19 -22.12
CA ILE A 220 -34.98 -23.73 -20.82
C ILE A 220 -34.86 -24.84 -19.77
N LYS A 221 -35.32 -26.05 -20.10
CA LYS A 221 -35.23 -27.20 -19.21
C LYS A 221 -33.79 -27.47 -18.79
N MET A 222 -32.88 -27.53 -19.75
CA MET A 222 -31.46 -27.79 -19.49
C MET A 222 -30.85 -26.72 -18.58
N LEU A 223 -31.10 -25.44 -18.83
CA LEU A 223 -30.55 -24.34 -18.03
C LEU A 223 -31.06 -24.37 -16.58
N ILE A 224 -32.35 -24.65 -16.37
CA ILE A 224 -32.91 -24.77 -15.02
C ILE A 224 -32.36 -25.99 -14.28
N GLU A 225 -32.19 -27.13 -14.98
CA GLU A 225 -31.53 -28.32 -14.40
C GLU A 225 -30.06 -28.06 -14.01
N ARG A 226 -29.42 -27.05 -14.63
CA ARG A 226 -28.09 -26.56 -14.24
C ARG A 226 -28.11 -25.44 -13.20
N GLY A 227 -29.29 -25.09 -12.68
CA GLY A 227 -29.48 -24.19 -11.56
C GLY A 227 -29.84 -22.75 -11.93
N ALA A 228 -30.22 -22.46 -13.17
CA ALA A 228 -30.70 -21.13 -13.56
C ALA A 228 -31.99 -20.75 -12.82
N ASP A 229 -32.06 -19.52 -12.31
CA ASP A 229 -33.25 -18.97 -11.66
C ASP A 229 -34.34 -18.56 -12.70
N PRO A 230 -35.54 -19.21 -12.69
CA PRO A 230 -36.64 -18.92 -13.62
C PRO A 230 -37.28 -17.53 -13.44
N ASN A 231 -37.03 -16.89 -12.30
CA ASN A 231 -37.63 -15.61 -11.92
C ASN A 231 -36.64 -14.44 -12.02
N THR A 232 -35.59 -14.58 -12.85
CA THR A 232 -34.65 -13.51 -13.16
C THR A 232 -35.33 -12.31 -13.81
N VAL A 233 -34.80 -11.12 -13.57
CA VAL A 233 -35.36 -9.86 -14.09
C VAL A 233 -34.36 -9.19 -15.02
N GLY A 234 -34.71 -9.13 -16.31
CA GLY A 234 -33.93 -8.44 -17.32
C GLY A 234 -34.30 -6.96 -17.42
N GLN A 235 -33.95 -6.36 -18.56
CA GLN A 235 -34.25 -4.96 -18.86
C GLN A 235 -35.75 -4.67 -18.72
N PHE A 236 -36.07 -3.53 -18.13
CA PHE A 236 -37.45 -3.12 -17.85
C PHE A 236 -38.20 -4.10 -16.94
N GLY A 237 -37.49 -4.83 -16.07
CA GLY A 237 -38.09 -5.78 -15.13
C GLY A 237 -38.75 -6.99 -15.81
N ARG A 238 -38.40 -7.27 -17.07
CA ARG A 238 -39.02 -8.35 -17.84
C ARG A 238 -38.44 -9.70 -17.42
N THR A 239 -39.31 -10.62 -17.01
CA THR A 239 -38.95 -12.00 -16.66
C THR A 239 -38.86 -12.90 -17.90
N PRO A 240 -38.19 -14.07 -17.82
CA PRO A 240 -38.24 -15.08 -18.88
C PRO A 240 -39.69 -15.43 -19.29
N LEU A 241 -40.59 -15.54 -18.31
CA LEU A 241 -42.02 -15.81 -18.56
C LEU A 241 -42.72 -14.69 -19.32
N TYR A 242 -42.41 -13.42 -19.00
CA TYR A 242 -42.91 -12.27 -19.77
C TYR A 242 -42.43 -12.31 -21.23
N ARG A 243 -41.13 -12.57 -21.47
CA ARG A 243 -40.56 -12.59 -22.83
C ARG A 243 -41.13 -13.70 -23.69
N SER A 244 -41.33 -14.90 -23.13
CA SER A 244 -41.97 -16.02 -23.84
C SER A 244 -43.45 -15.76 -24.12
N ALA A 245 -44.18 -15.11 -23.19
CA ALA A 245 -45.56 -14.70 -23.42
C ALA A 245 -45.70 -13.66 -24.53
N PHE A 246 -44.84 -12.63 -24.54
CA PHE A 246 -44.77 -11.64 -25.62
C PHE A 246 -44.41 -12.25 -26.98
N GLY A 247 -43.57 -13.29 -26.99
CA GLY A 247 -43.21 -14.03 -28.19
C GLY A 247 -44.25 -15.04 -28.67
N GLY A 248 -45.26 -15.36 -27.85
CA GLY A 248 -46.28 -16.37 -28.16
C GLY A 248 -45.79 -17.82 -28.04
N HIS A 249 -44.70 -18.07 -27.29
CA HIS A 249 -44.01 -19.36 -27.23
C HIS A 249 -44.63 -20.30 -26.20
N LEU A 250 -45.74 -20.94 -26.55
CA LEU A 250 -46.51 -21.81 -25.64
C LEU A 250 -45.67 -22.87 -24.93
N ALA A 251 -44.84 -23.63 -25.67
CA ALA A 251 -44.03 -24.71 -25.10
C ALA A 251 -42.97 -24.20 -24.10
N ALA A 252 -42.43 -22.99 -24.33
CA ALA A 252 -41.49 -22.35 -23.41
C ALA A 252 -42.20 -21.91 -22.11
N ILE A 253 -43.43 -21.42 -22.21
CA ILE A 253 -44.25 -20.98 -21.07
C ILE A 253 -44.62 -22.16 -20.18
N GLU A 254 -45.13 -23.25 -20.77
CA GLU A 254 -45.43 -24.48 -20.03
C GLU A 254 -44.21 -25.00 -19.29
N MET A 255 -43.04 -25.01 -19.96
CA MET A 255 -41.78 -25.42 -19.33
C MET A 255 -41.40 -24.49 -18.16
N LEU A 256 -41.43 -23.16 -18.36
CA LEU A 256 -41.09 -22.21 -17.31
C LEU A 256 -42.02 -22.33 -16.09
N LEU A 257 -43.32 -22.48 -16.31
CA LEU A 257 -44.32 -22.65 -15.25
C LEU A 257 -44.10 -23.95 -14.46
N GLN A 258 -43.85 -25.08 -15.15
CA GLN A 258 -43.55 -26.37 -14.52
C GLN A 258 -42.29 -26.33 -13.63
N TYR A 259 -41.37 -25.41 -13.91
CA TYR A 259 -40.12 -25.25 -13.19
C TYR A 259 -40.09 -24.04 -12.25
N GLY A 260 -41.24 -23.42 -11.97
CA GLY A 260 -41.40 -22.44 -10.89
C GLY A 260 -41.27 -20.98 -11.32
N ALA A 261 -41.44 -20.66 -12.61
CA ALA A 261 -41.63 -19.29 -13.03
C ALA A 261 -42.96 -18.73 -12.48
N ASP A 262 -42.92 -17.55 -11.89
CA ASP A 262 -44.07 -16.93 -11.24
C ASP A 262 -44.85 -16.03 -12.21
N PRO A 263 -46.10 -16.39 -12.61
CA PRO A 263 -46.91 -15.59 -13.51
C PRO A 263 -47.39 -14.26 -12.89
N ARG A 264 -47.20 -14.05 -11.59
CA ARG A 264 -47.57 -12.81 -10.88
C ARG A 264 -46.53 -11.70 -11.04
N LEU A 265 -45.31 -12.02 -11.47
CA LEU A 265 -44.25 -11.04 -11.66
C LEU A 265 -44.56 -10.14 -12.86
N PHE A 266 -44.66 -8.84 -12.61
CA PHE A 266 -44.95 -7.83 -13.62
C PHE A 266 -43.68 -7.09 -14.05
N ALA A 267 -43.65 -6.64 -15.30
CA ALA A 267 -42.56 -5.81 -15.81
C ALA A 267 -42.69 -4.36 -15.29
N SER A 268 -41.68 -3.53 -15.54
CA SER A 268 -41.64 -2.12 -15.08
C SER A 268 -42.76 -1.25 -15.67
N ASP A 269 -43.43 -1.69 -16.73
CA ASP A 269 -44.63 -1.07 -17.32
C ASP A 269 -45.92 -1.42 -16.56
N GLY A 270 -45.84 -2.29 -15.54
CA GLY A 270 -46.97 -2.79 -14.76
C GLY A 270 -47.74 -3.92 -15.44
N ALA A 271 -47.28 -4.40 -16.61
CA ALA A 271 -47.95 -5.48 -17.34
C ALA A 271 -47.53 -6.86 -16.81
N THR A 272 -48.51 -7.74 -16.64
CA THR A 272 -48.26 -9.16 -16.34
C THR A 272 -48.00 -9.96 -17.63
N PRO A 273 -47.35 -11.14 -17.55
CA PRO A 273 -47.18 -12.02 -18.70
C PRO A 273 -48.51 -12.35 -19.42
N GLU A 274 -49.62 -12.46 -18.69
CA GLU A 274 -50.94 -12.69 -19.28
C GLU A 274 -51.38 -11.51 -20.17
N GLN A 275 -51.18 -10.27 -19.70
CA GLN A 275 -51.64 -9.07 -20.41
C GLN A 275 -50.83 -8.78 -21.69
N VAL A 276 -49.58 -9.23 -21.73
CA VAL A 276 -48.67 -9.04 -22.87
C VAL A 276 -48.66 -10.23 -23.84
N ALA A 277 -49.43 -11.28 -23.55
CA ALA A 277 -49.48 -12.49 -24.34
C ALA A 277 -49.80 -12.21 -25.82
N ALA A 278 -49.00 -12.79 -26.73
CA ALA A 278 -49.21 -12.59 -28.16
C ALA A 278 -50.52 -13.19 -28.68
N ASN A 279 -50.93 -14.33 -28.11
CA ASN A 279 -52.06 -15.15 -28.56
C ASN A 279 -52.95 -15.56 -27.37
N ASP A 280 -54.24 -15.81 -27.64
CA ASP A 280 -55.24 -16.20 -26.62
C ASP A 280 -54.88 -17.52 -25.91
N ASP A 281 -54.30 -18.49 -26.62
CA ASP A 281 -53.89 -19.78 -26.03
C ASP A 281 -52.88 -19.59 -24.89
N VAL A 282 -51.93 -18.67 -25.08
CA VAL A 282 -50.91 -18.34 -24.08
C VAL A 282 -51.54 -17.63 -22.89
N ALA A 283 -52.42 -16.66 -23.14
CA ALA A 283 -53.15 -15.97 -22.08
C ALA A 283 -54.03 -16.95 -21.28
N GLN A 284 -54.64 -17.93 -21.96
CA GLN A 284 -55.45 -18.95 -21.33
C GLN A 284 -54.62 -19.84 -20.40
N VAL A 285 -53.47 -20.34 -20.84
CA VAL A 285 -52.57 -21.16 -19.99
C VAL A 285 -52.13 -20.38 -18.75
N LEU A 286 -51.76 -19.12 -18.90
CA LEU A 286 -51.34 -18.28 -17.77
C LEU A 286 -52.48 -17.99 -16.79
N ARG A 287 -53.72 -17.83 -17.29
CA ARG A 287 -54.91 -17.59 -16.47
C ARG A 287 -55.38 -18.84 -15.72
N GLU A 288 -55.29 -19.99 -16.37
CA GLU A 288 -55.73 -21.28 -15.81
C GLU A 288 -54.67 -21.96 -14.92
N TRP A 289 -53.44 -21.43 -14.92
CA TRP A 289 -52.34 -22.00 -14.13
C TRP A 289 -52.63 -21.98 -12.63
N ASP A 290 -52.42 -23.12 -11.98
CA ASP A 290 -52.59 -23.29 -10.54
C ASP A 290 -51.41 -22.66 -9.78
N ILE A 291 -51.65 -21.45 -9.25
CA ILE A 291 -50.67 -20.67 -8.47
C ILE A 291 -50.14 -21.46 -7.27
N SER A 292 -50.90 -22.40 -6.69
CA SER A 292 -50.43 -23.23 -5.57
C SER A 292 -49.22 -24.10 -5.95
N GLN A 293 -49.10 -24.48 -7.24
CA GLN A 293 -47.93 -25.20 -7.74
C GLN A 293 -46.71 -24.30 -7.80
N THR A 294 -46.88 -23.06 -8.27
CA THR A 294 -45.82 -22.05 -8.29
C THR A 294 -45.31 -21.75 -6.89
N GLU A 295 -46.19 -21.56 -5.90
CA GLU A 295 -45.79 -21.26 -4.52
C GLU A 295 -44.87 -22.35 -3.92
N LYS A 296 -45.21 -23.62 -4.12
CA LYS A 296 -44.37 -24.74 -3.65
C LYS A 296 -43.02 -24.82 -4.34
N LEU A 297 -42.93 -24.40 -5.60
CA LEU A 297 -41.68 -24.40 -6.37
C LEU A 297 -40.81 -23.20 -5.98
N VAL A 298 -41.40 -22.02 -5.86
CA VAL A 298 -40.72 -20.80 -5.39
C VAL A 298 -40.16 -21.01 -3.98
N GLU A 299 -40.93 -21.60 -3.05
CA GLU A 299 -40.43 -21.91 -1.70
C GLU A 299 -39.20 -22.83 -1.73
N LYS A 300 -39.18 -23.84 -2.62
CA LYS A 300 -38.01 -24.72 -2.79
C LYS A 300 -36.81 -23.99 -3.38
N ILE A 301 -37.02 -23.15 -4.39
CA ILE A 301 -35.97 -22.36 -5.05
C ILE A 301 -35.37 -21.37 -4.04
N GLU A 302 -36.21 -20.66 -3.28
CA GLU A 302 -35.80 -19.74 -2.22
C GLU A 302 -35.03 -20.46 -1.11
N ALA A 303 -35.53 -21.61 -0.64
CA ALA A 303 -34.85 -22.42 0.37
C ALA A 303 -33.46 -22.91 -0.11
N GLU A 304 -33.34 -23.30 -1.38
CA GLU A 304 -32.06 -23.70 -1.95
C GLU A 304 -31.11 -22.51 -2.12
N LYS A 305 -31.60 -21.35 -2.58
CA LYS A 305 -30.85 -20.10 -2.69
C LYS A 305 -30.33 -19.65 -1.33
N GLN A 306 -31.16 -19.75 -0.30
CA GLN A 306 -30.79 -19.43 1.07
C GLN A 306 -29.73 -20.39 1.61
N ARG A 307 -29.89 -21.71 1.39
CA ARG A 307 -28.87 -22.71 1.77
C ARG A 307 -27.52 -22.44 1.09
N ARG A 308 -27.51 -22.11 -0.21
CA ARG A 308 -26.28 -21.76 -0.95
C ARG A 308 -25.63 -20.51 -0.35
N LYS A 309 -26.42 -19.46 -0.07
CA LYS A 309 -25.96 -18.22 0.56
C LYS A 309 -25.37 -18.46 1.96
N GLU A 310 -26.02 -19.29 2.78
CA GLU A 310 -25.53 -19.67 4.11
C GLU A 310 -24.22 -20.48 4.02
N GLU A 311 -24.11 -21.40 3.06
CA GLU A 311 -22.87 -22.16 2.83
C GLU A 311 -21.72 -21.25 2.37
N GLU A 312 -21.99 -20.27 1.50
CA GLU A 312 -21.00 -19.28 1.08
C GLU A 312 -20.58 -18.37 2.23
N GLN A 313 -21.54 -17.88 3.03
CA GLN A 313 -21.26 -17.08 4.23
C GLN A 313 -20.41 -17.87 5.23
N ARG A 314 -20.78 -19.12 5.52
CA ARG A 314 -20.00 -19.99 6.41
C ARG A 314 -18.57 -20.20 5.90
N ARG A 315 -18.38 -20.41 4.59
CA ARG A 315 -17.04 -20.53 3.99
C ARG A 315 -16.23 -19.25 4.12
N HIS A 316 -16.87 -18.11 3.85
CA HIS A 316 -16.24 -16.80 3.99
C HIS A 316 -15.83 -16.52 5.44
N GLU A 317 -16.68 -16.87 6.40
CA GLU A 317 -16.38 -16.80 7.83
C GLU A 317 -15.24 -17.74 8.22
N GLU A 318 -15.24 -18.99 7.74
CA GLU A 318 -14.13 -19.94 7.96
C GLU A 318 -12.80 -19.42 7.40
N GLU A 319 -12.81 -18.77 6.24
CA GLU A 319 -11.62 -18.13 5.66
C GLU A 319 -11.15 -16.93 6.48
N CYS A 320 -12.07 -16.08 6.93
CA CYS A 320 -11.76 -14.98 7.84
C CYS A 320 -11.15 -15.49 9.15
N ASN A 321 -11.74 -16.53 9.76
CA ASN A 321 -11.25 -17.14 11.00
C ASN A 321 -9.83 -17.72 10.82
N LYS A 322 -9.55 -18.39 9.69
CA LYS A 322 -8.19 -18.86 9.38
C LYS A 322 -7.19 -17.72 9.28
N LEU A 323 -7.56 -16.62 8.61
CA LEU A 323 -6.73 -15.42 8.52
C LEU A 323 -6.52 -14.76 9.89
N GLU A 324 -7.53 -14.76 10.76
CA GLU A 324 -7.41 -14.27 12.14
C GLU A 324 -6.40 -15.09 12.94
N ASP A 325 -6.47 -16.42 12.86
CA ASP A 325 -5.51 -17.33 13.50
C ASP A 325 -4.08 -17.11 12.98
N GLU A 326 -3.92 -16.93 11.66
CA GLU A 326 -2.62 -16.60 11.05
C GLU A 326 -2.08 -15.25 11.52
N VAL A 327 -2.92 -14.22 11.55
CA VAL A 327 -2.57 -12.89 12.08
C VAL A 327 -2.11 -13.01 13.54
N ALA A 328 -2.86 -13.72 14.39
CA ALA A 328 -2.53 -13.90 15.79
C ALA A 328 -1.19 -14.66 15.98
N ALA A 329 -0.94 -15.69 15.16
CA ALA A 329 0.31 -16.42 15.19
C ALA A 329 1.52 -15.55 14.79
N VAL A 330 1.37 -14.75 13.73
CA VAL A 330 2.43 -13.84 13.26
C VAL A 330 2.63 -12.67 14.23
N ASP A 331 1.56 -12.16 14.84
CA ASP A 331 1.64 -11.09 15.85
C ASP A 331 2.46 -11.54 17.06
N LYS A 332 2.24 -12.76 17.55
CA LYS A 332 3.06 -13.36 18.62
C LYS A 332 4.54 -13.50 18.24
N GLN A 333 4.84 -13.84 16.99
CA GLN A 333 6.22 -13.91 16.49
C GLN A 333 6.85 -12.52 16.37
N ASN A 334 6.09 -11.53 15.89
CA ASN A 334 6.53 -10.14 15.81
C ASN A 334 6.84 -9.60 17.22
N ASP A 335 5.98 -9.84 18.21
CA ASP A 335 6.24 -9.47 19.61
C ASP A 335 7.52 -10.10 20.18
N ALA A 336 7.77 -11.37 19.86
CA ALA A 336 9.00 -12.04 20.27
C ALA A 336 10.24 -11.39 19.63
N LYS A 337 10.16 -11.03 18.35
CA LYS A 337 11.24 -10.32 17.62
C LYS A 337 11.46 -8.91 18.16
N GLN A 338 10.40 -8.16 18.48
CA GLN A 338 10.51 -6.85 19.13
C GLN A 338 11.19 -6.93 20.50
N LYS A 339 10.91 -7.98 21.29
CA LYS A 339 11.62 -8.23 22.57
C LYS A 339 13.09 -8.56 22.36
N GLN A 340 13.44 -9.33 21.33
CA GLN A 340 14.84 -9.60 20.97
C GLN A 340 15.56 -8.31 20.56
N LEU A 341 14.92 -7.50 19.72
CA LEU A 341 15.44 -6.21 19.28
C LEU A 341 15.73 -5.29 20.49
N LYS A 342 14.79 -5.20 21.44
CA LYS A 342 14.99 -4.42 22.67
C LYS A 342 16.21 -4.90 23.47
N LYS A 343 16.37 -6.20 23.65
CA LYS A 343 17.54 -6.78 24.34
C LYS A 343 18.85 -6.47 23.62
N ALA A 344 18.86 -6.48 22.29
CA ALA A 344 20.04 -6.14 21.49
C ALA A 344 20.43 -4.66 21.66
N TYR A 345 19.45 -3.75 21.75
CA TYR A 345 19.72 -2.35 22.10
C TYR A 345 20.33 -2.20 23.49
N GLU A 346 19.76 -2.88 24.50
CA GLU A 346 20.28 -2.85 25.88
C GLU A 346 21.72 -3.40 25.96
N GLU A 347 22.02 -4.49 25.25
CA GLU A 347 23.37 -5.05 25.19
C GLU A 347 24.35 -4.11 24.47
N LEU A 348 23.94 -3.48 23.36
CA LEU A 348 24.79 -2.51 22.67
C LEU A 348 25.13 -1.31 23.58
N GLU A 349 24.13 -0.74 24.27
CA GLU A 349 24.35 0.35 25.23
C GLU A 349 25.33 -0.06 26.33
N LYS A 350 25.18 -1.27 26.86
CA LYS A 350 26.10 -1.83 27.85
C LYS A 350 27.54 -1.95 27.31
N ARG A 351 27.72 -2.45 26.08
CA ARG A 351 29.05 -2.58 25.46
C ARG A 351 29.69 -1.23 25.19
N ILE A 352 28.91 -0.24 24.76
CA ILE A 352 29.38 1.14 24.58
C ILE A 352 29.85 1.71 25.92
N TYR A 353 29.06 1.53 26.98
CA TYR A 353 29.43 1.97 28.33
C TYR A 353 30.72 1.33 28.82
N GLU A 354 30.87 0.01 28.67
CA GLU A 354 32.10 -0.73 29.03
C GLU A 354 33.32 -0.21 28.25
N HIS A 355 33.16 0.06 26.96
CA HIS A 355 34.20 0.61 26.10
C HIS A 355 34.60 2.04 26.56
N ASP A 356 33.62 2.89 26.84
CA ASP A 356 33.85 4.27 27.28
C ASP A 356 34.52 4.32 28.65
N GLU A 357 34.12 3.46 29.59
CA GLU A 357 34.79 3.28 30.89
C GLU A 357 36.25 2.84 30.72
N CYS A 358 36.52 1.84 29.87
CA CYS A 358 37.89 1.37 29.61
C CYS A 358 38.75 2.47 28.99
N THR A 359 38.17 3.24 28.06
CA THR A 359 38.83 4.38 27.42
C THR A 359 39.15 5.47 28.44
N HIS A 360 38.20 5.81 29.31
CA HIS A 360 38.36 6.84 30.33
C HIS A 360 39.42 6.47 31.36
N LYS A 361 39.49 5.19 31.75
CA LYS A 361 40.50 4.66 32.69
C LYS A 361 41.86 4.38 32.02
N GLY A 362 41.99 4.56 30.70
CA GLY A 362 43.23 4.38 29.95
C GLY A 362 43.65 2.91 29.73
N PHE A 363 42.72 1.97 29.86
CA PHE A 363 42.97 0.55 29.57
C PHE A 363 43.01 0.28 28.06
N ASN A 364 43.60 -0.85 27.66
CA ASN A 364 43.64 -1.25 26.25
C ASN A 364 42.23 -1.63 25.75
N THR A 365 41.79 -1.02 24.65
CA THR A 365 40.46 -1.19 24.04
C THR A 365 40.42 -2.23 22.91
N ASP A 366 41.51 -2.95 22.66
CA ASP A 366 41.61 -3.97 21.60
C ASP A 366 40.53 -5.08 21.71
N ILE A 367 39.94 -5.28 22.89
CA ILE A 367 38.90 -6.30 23.15
C ILE A 367 37.49 -5.68 23.17
N THR A 368 37.34 -4.47 23.71
CA THR A 368 36.02 -3.83 23.88
C THR A 368 35.49 -3.27 22.57
N LEU A 369 36.35 -2.74 21.69
CA LEU A 369 35.92 -2.19 20.41
C LEU A 369 35.33 -3.26 19.45
N PRO A 370 35.95 -4.44 19.27
CA PRO A 370 35.32 -5.53 18.51
C PRO A 370 34.00 -6.03 19.11
N ALA A 371 33.85 -5.99 20.44
CA ALA A 371 32.61 -6.40 21.11
C ALA A 371 31.46 -5.43 20.83
N VAL A 372 31.72 -4.12 20.79
CA VAL A 372 30.74 -3.11 20.35
C VAL A 372 30.34 -3.37 18.90
N GLN A 373 31.32 -3.56 18.01
CA GLN A 373 31.06 -3.84 16.58
C GLN A 373 30.25 -5.11 16.34
N GLU A 374 30.45 -6.15 17.17
CA GLU A 374 29.66 -7.38 17.09
C GLU A 374 28.21 -7.14 17.54
N ALA A 375 28.01 -6.43 18.65
CA ALA A 375 26.67 -6.05 19.12
C ALA A 375 25.94 -5.14 18.11
N GLU A 376 26.66 -4.22 17.44
CA GLU A 376 26.11 -3.40 16.35
C GLU A 376 25.63 -4.25 15.18
N ARG A 377 26.44 -5.23 14.73
CA ARG A 377 26.06 -6.16 13.65
C ARG A 377 24.83 -6.99 14.02
N GLU A 378 24.78 -7.52 15.24
CA GLU A 378 23.64 -8.30 15.73
C GLU A 378 22.36 -7.45 15.77
N LEU A 379 22.47 -6.20 16.25
CA LEU A 379 21.35 -5.26 16.26
C LEU A 379 20.86 -4.94 14.84
N GLU A 380 21.76 -4.71 13.88
CA GLU A 380 21.39 -4.44 12.49
C GLU A 380 20.65 -5.62 11.84
N LEU A 381 21.11 -6.86 12.07
CA LEU A 381 20.41 -8.06 11.59
C LEU A 381 19.02 -8.17 12.19
N LEU A 382 18.89 -8.00 13.51
CA LEU A 382 17.59 -8.06 14.20
C LEU A 382 16.63 -6.96 13.77
N LYS A 383 17.12 -5.77 13.41
CA LYS A 383 16.29 -4.69 12.84
C LYS A 383 15.65 -5.10 11.52
N ILE A 384 16.43 -5.71 10.63
CA ILE A 384 15.94 -6.17 9.32
C ILE A 384 14.87 -7.25 9.53
N GLU A 385 15.16 -8.26 10.35
CA GLU A 385 14.21 -9.34 10.64
C GLU A 385 12.91 -8.83 11.30
N ALA A 386 13.03 -7.88 12.24
CA ALA A 386 11.87 -7.28 12.88
C ALA A 386 11.01 -6.50 11.89
N GLU A 387 11.62 -5.76 10.96
CA GLU A 387 10.91 -5.01 9.92
C GLU A 387 10.20 -5.95 8.93
N GLU A 388 10.85 -7.03 8.49
CA GLU A 388 10.24 -8.05 7.62
C GLU A 388 9.02 -8.71 8.28
N MET A 389 9.13 -9.09 9.55
CA MET A 389 8.02 -9.66 10.32
C MET A 389 6.86 -8.68 10.48
N ARG A 390 7.18 -7.40 10.69
CA ARG A 390 6.19 -6.33 10.82
C ARG A 390 5.46 -6.06 9.51
N GLN A 391 6.17 -6.08 8.38
CA GLN A 391 5.59 -5.98 7.04
C GLN A 391 4.69 -7.18 6.72
N LYS A 392 5.13 -8.39 7.07
CA LYS A 392 4.32 -9.61 6.93
C LYS A 392 3.03 -9.54 7.73
N LEU A 393 3.10 -9.10 8.99
CA LEU A 393 1.94 -8.88 9.85
C LEU A 393 0.98 -7.86 9.24
N ALA A 394 1.50 -6.72 8.79
CA ALA A 394 0.71 -5.67 8.17
C ALA A 394 -0.01 -6.14 6.89
N GLY A 395 0.67 -6.94 6.05
CA GLY A 395 0.08 -7.54 4.86
C GLY A 395 -1.04 -8.53 5.17
N LEU A 396 -0.91 -9.35 6.22
CA LEU A 396 -1.98 -10.26 6.64
C LEU A 396 -3.19 -9.51 7.24
N LYS A 397 -2.94 -8.47 8.05
CA LYS A 397 -4.01 -7.60 8.57
C LYS A 397 -4.77 -6.90 7.44
N LEU A 398 -4.08 -6.47 6.39
CA LEU A 398 -4.71 -5.89 5.20
C LEU A 398 -5.61 -6.91 4.50
N LYS A 399 -5.12 -8.13 4.24
CA LYS A 399 -5.91 -9.20 3.61
C LYS A 399 -7.17 -9.55 4.42
N LEU A 400 -7.03 -9.70 5.73
CA LEU A 400 -8.17 -9.97 6.62
C LEU A 400 -9.22 -8.87 6.53
N ARG A 401 -8.79 -7.60 6.45
CA ARG A 401 -9.70 -6.47 6.31
C ARG A 401 -10.41 -6.45 4.96
N GLU A 402 -9.68 -6.74 3.89
CA GLU A 402 -10.26 -6.82 2.54
C GLU A 402 -11.30 -7.93 2.46
N GLN A 403 -11.01 -9.11 3.02
CA GLN A 403 -11.98 -10.20 3.13
C GLN A 403 -13.22 -9.77 3.92
N ARG A 404 -13.05 -9.19 5.11
CA ARG A 404 -14.18 -8.75 5.94
C ARG A 404 -15.07 -7.67 5.28
N ASN A 405 -14.50 -6.89 4.36
CA ASN A 405 -15.24 -5.84 3.65
C ASN A 405 -15.98 -6.38 2.42
N LEU A 406 -15.47 -7.41 1.73
CA LEU A 406 -16.13 -8.04 0.57
C LEU A 406 -17.54 -8.60 0.89
N GLY A 407 -17.84 -8.86 2.17
CA GLY A 407 -19.16 -9.31 2.63
C GLY A 407 -20.13 -8.20 3.05
N LYS A 408 -19.74 -6.91 2.98
CA LYS A 408 -20.52 -5.77 3.53
C LYS A 408 -21.08 -4.79 2.50
N ASP A 409 -20.99 -5.09 1.22
CA ASP A 409 -21.44 -4.20 0.13
C ASP A 409 -22.98 -4.02 0.05
N GLY A 410 -23.74 -4.51 1.03
CA GLY A 410 -25.22 -4.42 1.07
C GLY A 410 -25.81 -3.48 2.12
N VAL A 411 -24.99 -2.77 2.91
CA VAL A 411 -25.50 -1.71 3.81
C VAL A 411 -24.97 -0.39 3.29
N GLU A 412 -25.87 0.48 2.84
CA GLU A 412 -25.60 1.89 2.59
C GLU A 412 -25.00 2.51 3.86
N GLU A 413 -23.68 2.43 4.01
CA GLU A 413 -22.99 3.22 4.99
C GLU A 413 -22.94 4.65 4.44
N GLU A 414 -23.80 5.52 4.98
CA GLU A 414 -23.98 6.96 4.67
C GLU A 414 -22.68 7.79 4.52
N LEU A 415 -21.52 7.26 4.89
CA LEU A 415 -20.22 7.93 4.81
C LEU A 415 -19.20 7.06 4.09
N SER A 416 -18.63 7.58 3.01
CA SER A 416 -17.47 7.00 2.35
C SER A 416 -16.25 6.99 3.29
N GLY A 417 -15.37 5.99 3.16
CA GLY A 417 -14.10 5.92 3.90
C GLY A 417 -13.83 4.59 4.62
N ILE A 418 -12.55 4.32 4.91
CA ILE A 418 -12.12 3.07 5.55
C ILE A 418 -12.48 3.09 7.04
N LYS A 419 -13.15 2.05 7.53
CA LYS A 419 -13.32 1.80 8.97
C LYS A 419 -12.09 1.11 9.54
N VAL A 420 -11.51 1.67 10.60
CA VAL A 420 -10.31 1.15 11.26
C VAL A 420 -10.45 1.22 12.77
N THR A 421 -9.82 0.28 13.47
CA THR A 421 -9.67 0.38 14.92
C THR A 421 -8.45 1.23 15.28
N VAL A 422 -8.40 1.76 16.51
CA VAL A 422 -7.27 2.57 16.99
C VAL A 422 -5.94 1.82 16.94
N ARG A 423 -5.97 0.49 17.10
CA ARG A 423 -4.78 -0.38 17.00
C ARG A 423 -4.19 -0.44 15.58
N GLU A 424 -4.98 -0.11 14.58
CA GLU A 424 -4.58 -0.14 13.16
C GLU A 424 -4.16 1.23 12.64
N LEU A 425 -4.23 2.29 13.46
CA LEU A 425 -3.88 3.65 13.02
C LEU A 425 -2.43 3.79 12.58
N ASP A 426 -1.49 3.12 13.25
CA ASP A 426 -0.08 3.13 12.80
C ASP A 426 0.05 2.48 11.40
N ASP A 427 -0.57 1.30 11.27
CA ASP A 427 -0.92 0.57 10.04
C ASP A 427 -1.29 1.48 8.86
N VAL A 428 -2.38 2.19 9.05
CA VAL A 428 -3.13 2.87 8.00
C VAL A 428 -2.68 4.31 7.81
N LEU A 429 -2.54 5.06 8.90
CA LEU A 429 -2.32 6.50 8.85
C LEU A 429 -0.82 6.86 8.75
N ILE A 430 0.02 6.17 9.51
CA ILE A 430 1.46 6.49 9.61
C ILE A 430 2.27 5.76 8.54
N ARG A 431 1.94 4.50 8.26
CA ARG A 431 2.68 3.71 7.26
C ARG A 431 2.01 3.61 5.91
N ASP A 432 0.70 3.88 5.83
CA ASP A 432 -0.09 3.75 4.62
C ASP A 432 0.04 2.36 3.99
N VAL A 433 -0.15 1.32 4.81
CA VAL A 433 -0.09 -0.07 4.34
C VAL A 433 -1.18 -0.30 3.30
N GLY A 434 -0.76 -0.71 2.10
CA GLY A 434 -1.62 -0.83 0.92
C GLY A 434 -1.69 0.43 0.06
N ASN A 435 -0.91 1.47 0.37
CA ASN A 435 -0.79 2.74 -0.36
C ASN A 435 -2.13 3.46 -0.63
N LYS A 436 -3.19 3.19 0.15
CA LYS A 436 -4.52 3.73 -0.14
C LYS A 436 -4.57 5.26 -0.04
N ILE A 437 -3.86 5.85 0.92
CA ILE A 437 -3.78 7.31 1.07
C ILE A 437 -2.94 7.89 -0.08
N LYS A 438 -1.79 7.29 -0.37
CA LYS A 438 -0.91 7.71 -1.46
C LYS A 438 -1.60 7.65 -2.83
N ASP A 439 -2.27 6.55 -3.14
CA ASP A 439 -2.98 6.31 -4.39
C ASP A 439 -4.21 7.23 -4.52
N SER A 440 -4.86 7.58 -3.41
CA SER A 440 -5.94 8.57 -3.42
C SER A 440 -5.48 9.98 -3.80
N GLY A 441 -4.19 10.29 -3.60
CA GLY A 441 -3.62 11.62 -3.77
C GLY A 441 -4.05 12.64 -2.71
N LYS A 442 -5.01 12.33 -1.83
CA LYS A 442 -5.58 13.23 -0.82
C LYS A 442 -4.93 13.06 0.56
N TRP A 443 -5.09 14.06 1.42
CA TRP A 443 -4.70 13.94 2.84
C TRP A 443 -5.78 13.24 3.66
N PRO A 444 -5.42 12.45 4.68
CA PRO A 444 -6.38 11.72 5.48
C PRO A 444 -7.19 12.65 6.41
N LEU A 445 -8.50 12.40 6.45
CA LEU A 445 -9.43 12.95 7.44
C LEU A 445 -9.82 11.85 8.42
N VAL A 446 -9.36 11.97 9.66
CA VAL A 446 -9.65 11.02 10.73
C VAL A 446 -10.93 11.46 11.44
N ILE A 447 -11.98 10.66 11.27
CA ILE A 447 -13.28 10.84 11.91
C ILE A 447 -13.30 9.96 13.17
N ASP A 448 -13.20 10.59 14.33
CA ASP A 448 -13.05 9.93 15.62
C ASP A 448 -13.90 10.57 16.72
N GLU A 449 -15.10 10.01 16.95
CA GLU A 449 -16.01 10.44 18.02
C GLU A 449 -15.41 10.21 19.43
N SER A 450 -14.46 9.27 19.56
CA SER A 450 -13.94 8.80 20.84
C SER A 450 -12.73 9.57 21.36
N SER A 451 -12.09 10.38 20.51
CA SER A 451 -10.81 11.05 20.78
C SER A 451 -9.60 10.13 21.00
N GLN A 452 -9.72 8.82 20.78
CA GLN A 452 -8.61 7.88 20.92
C GLN A 452 -7.54 8.08 19.84
N ALA A 453 -7.92 8.43 18.60
CA ALA A 453 -7.00 8.75 17.52
C ALA A 453 -6.28 10.08 17.76
N THR A 454 -6.98 11.09 18.28
CA THR A 454 -6.35 12.34 18.77
C THR A 454 -5.28 12.02 19.81
N THR A 455 -5.60 11.15 20.78
CA THR A 455 -4.67 10.75 21.83
C THR A 455 -3.46 10.02 21.24
N PHE A 456 -3.69 9.05 20.35
CA PHE A 456 -2.63 8.36 19.61
C PHE A 456 -1.69 9.36 18.92
N LEU A 457 -2.22 10.30 18.15
CA LEU A 457 -1.44 11.27 17.38
C LEU A 457 -0.62 12.23 18.26
N ARG A 458 -1.10 12.59 19.46
CA ARG A 458 -0.35 13.41 20.42
C ARG A 458 0.85 12.69 21.04
N TYR A 459 0.76 11.37 21.22
CA TYR A 459 1.87 10.55 21.72
C TYR A 459 2.82 10.10 20.62
N GLN A 460 2.46 10.30 19.35
CA GLN A 460 3.37 10.16 18.21
C GLN A 460 4.21 11.42 18.02
N ASP A 461 5.32 11.29 17.29
CA ASP A 461 6.21 12.42 16.95
C ASP A 461 5.58 13.31 15.85
N THR A 462 4.51 14.04 16.20
CA THR A 462 3.74 14.90 15.31
C THR A 462 3.78 16.37 15.72
N ASN A 463 3.64 17.25 14.74
CA ASN A 463 3.43 18.68 14.98
C ASN A 463 1.93 18.94 15.13
N TYR A 464 1.45 18.80 16.36
CA TYR A 464 0.03 18.82 16.68
C TYR A 464 -0.49 20.24 16.94
N MET A 465 -1.55 20.63 16.22
CA MET A 465 -2.25 21.90 16.34
C MET A 465 -3.73 21.67 16.64
N ASN A 466 -4.29 22.48 17.53
CA ASN A 466 -5.70 22.44 17.91
C ASN A 466 -6.35 23.72 17.41
N SER A 467 -7.36 23.61 16.54
CA SER A 467 -8.02 24.75 15.90
C SER A 467 -8.70 25.68 16.90
N LEU A 468 -9.16 25.16 18.05
CA LEU A 468 -9.80 25.94 19.11
C LEU A 468 -8.81 26.56 20.09
N ASN A 469 -7.52 26.20 20.04
CA ASN A 469 -6.51 26.81 20.90
C ASN A 469 -5.92 28.06 20.20
N PRO A 470 -6.19 29.29 20.69
CA PRO A 470 -5.73 30.50 20.03
C PRO A 470 -4.21 30.56 19.89
N VAL A 471 -3.47 30.03 20.86
CA VAL A 471 -2.00 29.98 20.85
C VAL A 471 -1.51 29.08 19.73
N HIS A 472 -2.18 27.94 19.46
CA HIS A 472 -1.77 27.05 18.37
C HIS A 472 -2.06 27.66 17.00
N MET A 473 -3.08 28.53 16.92
CA MET A 473 -3.50 29.21 15.69
C MET A 473 -2.86 30.59 15.48
N GLU A 474 -1.84 30.94 16.28
CA GLU A 474 -1.01 32.12 16.03
C GLU A 474 -0.17 31.93 14.75
N PRO A 475 0.02 32.97 13.92
CA PRO A 475 0.75 32.84 12.65
C PRO A 475 2.15 32.22 12.80
N GLU A 476 2.93 32.62 13.80
CA GLU A 476 4.27 32.05 14.02
C GLU A 476 4.23 30.59 14.46
N ARG A 477 3.20 30.19 15.22
CA ARG A 477 3.05 28.81 15.70
C ARG A 477 2.66 27.89 14.56
N ILE A 478 1.71 28.31 13.72
CA ILE A 478 1.34 27.60 12.48
C ILE A 478 2.57 27.49 11.57
N ARG A 479 3.27 28.61 11.32
CA ARG A 479 4.47 28.65 10.49
C ARG A 479 5.52 27.64 10.96
N MET A 480 5.85 27.66 12.25
CA MET A 480 6.86 26.75 12.82
C MET A 480 6.40 25.29 12.83
N ALA A 481 5.11 25.02 13.04
CA ALA A 481 4.56 23.67 12.96
C ALA A 481 4.66 23.11 11.53
N VAL A 482 4.26 23.87 10.52
CA VAL A 482 4.37 23.45 9.10
C VAL A 482 5.84 23.34 8.68
N LEU A 483 6.64 24.35 8.98
CA LEU A 483 8.07 24.40 8.63
C LEU A 483 8.86 23.25 9.27
N GLY A 484 8.62 22.99 10.56
CA GLY A 484 9.22 21.86 11.29
C GLY A 484 8.78 20.52 10.73
N ALA A 485 7.51 20.37 10.40
CA ALA A 485 6.96 19.13 9.88
C ALA A 485 7.62 18.77 8.53
N ILE A 486 7.71 19.73 7.61
CA ILE A 486 8.36 19.53 6.30
C ILE A 486 9.85 19.27 6.48
N ARG A 487 10.53 20.06 7.33
CA ARG A 487 11.98 19.97 7.52
C ARG A 487 12.44 18.61 8.02
N PHE A 488 11.69 18.04 8.96
CA PHE A 488 12.02 16.77 9.62
C PHE A 488 11.26 15.58 9.04
N GLY A 489 10.34 15.79 8.10
CA GLY A 489 9.50 14.73 7.54
C GLY A 489 8.52 14.16 8.56
N LYS A 490 8.00 15.01 9.46
CA LYS A 490 7.04 14.63 10.51
C LYS A 490 5.62 14.96 10.06
N PRO A 491 4.60 14.23 10.57
CA PRO A 491 3.22 14.61 10.32
C PRO A 491 2.86 15.93 11.02
N ALA A 492 2.14 16.81 10.33
CA ALA A 492 1.44 17.93 10.92
C ALA A 492 -0.03 17.56 11.12
N VAL A 493 -0.57 17.79 12.32
CA VAL A 493 -1.94 17.42 12.68
C VAL A 493 -2.74 18.69 12.94
N LEU A 494 -3.88 18.82 12.27
CA LEU A 494 -4.91 19.82 12.55
C LEU A 494 -6.11 19.12 13.21
N ASP A 495 -6.25 19.26 14.52
CA ASP A 495 -7.40 18.76 15.25
C ASP A 495 -8.48 19.83 15.33
N MET A 496 -9.64 19.52 14.74
CA MET A 496 -10.82 20.38 14.70
C MET A 496 -11.81 20.09 15.84
N LEU A 497 -11.56 19.04 16.64
CA LEU A 497 -12.44 18.58 17.69
C LEU A 497 -13.86 18.33 17.15
N ASP A 498 -14.88 18.68 17.92
CA ASP A 498 -16.31 18.51 17.64
C ASP A 498 -16.94 19.66 16.84
N VAL A 499 -16.13 20.55 16.27
CA VAL A 499 -16.61 21.71 15.49
C VAL A 499 -15.96 21.70 14.11
N ASP A 500 -16.73 22.03 13.07
CA ASP A 500 -16.14 22.28 11.76
C ASP A 500 -15.45 23.65 11.78
N MET A 501 -14.12 23.61 11.88
CA MET A 501 -13.26 24.78 11.91
C MET A 501 -12.38 24.86 10.65
N PHE A 502 -12.67 24.08 9.60
CA PHE A 502 -11.76 23.96 8.48
C PHE A 502 -11.55 25.28 7.74
N GLU A 503 -12.62 26.01 7.42
CA GLU A 503 -12.52 27.33 6.78
C GLU A 503 -11.82 28.36 7.68
N THR A 504 -12.19 28.39 8.97
CA THR A 504 -11.58 29.33 9.92
C THR A 504 -10.09 29.04 10.12
N ALA A 505 -9.71 27.77 10.23
CA ALA A 505 -8.31 27.35 10.29
C ALA A 505 -7.59 27.71 8.98
N SER A 506 -8.22 27.52 7.82
CA SER A 506 -7.67 27.92 6.52
C SER A 506 -7.32 29.40 6.49
N MET A 507 -8.21 30.28 6.98
CA MET A 507 -7.93 31.71 7.09
C MET A 507 -6.74 32.03 8.00
N LYS A 508 -6.54 31.26 9.09
CA LYS A 508 -5.39 31.42 9.99
C LYS A 508 -4.09 30.99 9.34
N PHE A 509 -4.10 29.89 8.60
CA PHE A 509 -2.96 29.44 7.81
C PHE A 509 -2.62 30.47 6.72
N ASP A 510 -3.63 31.01 6.05
CA ASP A 510 -3.44 32.03 5.02
C ASP A 510 -2.96 33.38 5.57
N GLY A 511 -3.20 33.63 6.87
CA GLY A 511 -2.60 34.74 7.60
C GLY A 511 -1.08 34.63 7.80
N VAL A 512 -0.49 33.43 7.66
CA VAL A 512 0.96 33.23 7.62
C VAL A 512 1.50 33.59 6.24
N GLN A 513 0.87 33.03 5.21
CA GLN A 513 1.17 33.26 3.81
C GLN A 513 -0.09 33.00 3.01
N SER A 514 -0.46 33.91 2.11
CA SER A 514 -1.67 33.77 1.29
C SER A 514 -1.68 32.45 0.51
N GLY A 515 -2.77 31.68 0.63
CA GLY A 515 -2.96 30.37 -0.01
C GLY A 515 -2.07 29.26 0.58
N LEU A 516 -1.68 29.36 1.86
CA LEU A 516 -0.87 28.34 2.52
C LEU A 516 -1.67 27.06 2.73
N MET A 517 -2.94 27.15 3.16
CA MET A 517 -3.75 25.94 3.37
C MET A 517 -3.98 25.21 2.04
N ASP A 518 -4.32 25.95 0.99
CA ASP A 518 -4.50 25.37 -0.35
C ASP A 518 -3.22 24.71 -0.84
N ALA A 519 -2.05 25.35 -0.66
CA ALA A 519 -0.76 24.75 -1.03
C ALA A 519 -0.43 23.48 -0.22
N ILE A 520 -0.88 23.39 1.05
CA ILE A 520 -0.75 22.16 1.83
C ILE A 520 -1.66 21.09 1.23
N MET A 521 -2.94 21.40 1.01
CA MET A 521 -3.93 20.45 0.52
C MET A 521 -3.60 19.90 -0.88
N THR A 522 -3.07 20.73 -1.77
CA THR A 522 -2.60 20.34 -3.12
C THR A 522 -1.19 19.77 -3.14
N LYS A 523 -0.52 19.69 -1.97
CA LYS A 523 0.88 19.24 -1.81
C LYS A 523 1.93 20.14 -2.49
N GLU A 524 1.54 21.30 -3.01
CA GLU A 524 2.46 22.32 -3.54
C GLU A 524 3.44 22.84 -2.50
N ILE A 525 3.09 22.76 -1.21
CA ILE A 525 3.95 23.20 -0.10
C ILE A 525 5.29 22.44 -0.05
N LEU A 526 5.38 21.27 -0.69
CA LEU A 526 6.60 20.46 -0.79
C LEU A 526 7.62 21.02 -1.80
N GLN A 527 7.22 21.99 -2.62
CA GLN A 527 8.13 22.68 -3.53
C GLN A 527 9.11 23.55 -2.73
N GLU A 528 10.39 23.53 -3.12
CA GLU A 528 11.44 24.29 -2.44
C GLU A 528 11.09 25.78 -2.34
N SER A 529 10.52 26.38 -3.39
CA SER A 529 10.09 27.77 -3.43
C SER A 529 9.06 28.12 -2.35
N ARG A 530 8.07 27.25 -2.12
CA ARG A 530 7.02 27.43 -1.11
C ARG A 530 7.59 27.24 0.30
N TYR A 531 8.46 26.26 0.49
CA TYR A 531 9.17 26.06 1.76
C TYR A 531 10.02 27.30 2.13
N MET A 532 10.79 27.84 1.17
CA MET A 532 11.63 29.01 1.42
C MET A 532 10.83 30.27 1.77
N ALA A 533 9.61 30.40 1.27
CA ALA A 533 8.74 31.52 1.62
C ALA A 533 8.33 31.52 3.11
N LEU A 534 8.39 30.36 3.79
CA LEU A 534 8.11 30.24 5.22
C LEU A 534 9.33 30.45 6.12
N VAL A 535 10.56 30.39 5.57
CA VAL A 535 11.81 30.53 6.33
C VAL A 535 12.11 32.01 6.57
N LYS A 536 12.46 32.37 7.81
CA LYS A 536 12.90 33.71 8.20
C LYS A 536 14.39 33.75 8.49
N GLU A 537 14.99 34.93 8.33
CA GLU A 537 16.42 35.14 8.66
C GLU A 537 16.74 34.90 10.14
N SER A 538 15.77 35.10 11.03
CA SER A 538 15.88 34.86 12.46
C SER A 538 15.83 33.38 12.85
N ASP A 539 15.46 32.48 11.93
CA ASP A 539 15.27 31.07 12.25
C ASP A 539 16.62 30.34 12.44
N PRO A 540 16.65 29.28 13.26
CA PRO A 540 17.84 28.46 13.46
C PRO A 540 18.46 27.97 12.15
N LYS A 541 19.78 27.80 12.14
CA LYS A 541 20.55 27.38 10.94
C LYS A 541 20.04 26.08 10.31
N GLU A 542 19.40 25.23 11.09
CA GLU A 542 18.81 23.96 10.65
C GLU A 542 17.65 24.11 9.65
N TYR A 543 16.95 25.25 9.61
CA TYR A 543 15.86 25.55 8.66
C TYR A 543 16.32 26.29 7.40
N GLN A 544 17.61 26.59 7.31
CA GLN A 544 18.16 27.35 6.19
C GLN A 544 18.15 26.54 4.88
N PRO A 545 18.12 27.19 3.71
CA PRO A 545 17.96 26.53 2.40
C PRO A 545 18.96 25.41 2.15
N SER A 546 20.21 25.60 2.59
CA SER A 546 21.30 24.62 2.43
C SER A 546 21.03 23.26 3.09
N ASN A 547 20.06 23.20 4.00
CA ASN A 547 19.73 22.01 4.79
C ASN A 547 18.39 21.38 4.39
N PHE A 548 17.71 21.91 3.36
CA PHE A 548 16.50 21.31 2.82
C PHE A 548 16.84 19.97 2.14
N LEU A 549 16.09 18.93 2.50
CA LEU A 549 16.32 17.56 2.03
C LEU A 549 15.04 17.04 1.39
N HIS A 550 15.04 16.89 0.06
CA HIS A 550 13.85 16.44 -0.68
C HIS A 550 13.35 15.07 -0.20
N ALA A 551 14.27 14.15 0.07
CA ALA A 551 13.95 12.83 0.63
C ALA A 551 13.24 12.89 2.01
N LYS A 552 13.37 13.99 2.77
CA LYS A 552 12.63 14.17 4.02
C LYS A 552 11.29 14.86 3.82
N SER A 553 11.19 15.80 2.87
CA SER A 553 9.91 16.43 2.54
C SER A 553 8.93 15.41 1.95
N ASP A 554 9.40 14.37 1.27
CA ASP A 554 8.56 13.27 0.76
C ASP A 554 7.83 12.51 1.89
N ASN A 555 8.35 12.56 3.12
CA ASN A 555 7.74 11.94 4.29
C ASN A 555 6.73 12.86 5.02
N PHE A 556 6.62 14.12 4.62
CA PHE A 556 5.64 15.03 5.21
C PHE A 556 4.22 14.51 4.99
N ARG A 557 3.43 14.55 6.06
CA ARG A 557 2.01 14.19 6.02
C ARG A 557 1.20 15.27 6.71
N PHE A 558 0.03 15.58 6.17
CA PHE A 558 -0.93 16.47 6.82
C PHE A 558 -2.15 15.66 7.23
N PHE A 559 -2.50 15.65 8.52
CA PHE A 559 -3.63 14.91 9.06
C PHE A 559 -4.66 15.88 9.59
N ILE A 560 -5.92 15.70 9.20
CA ILE A 560 -7.04 16.44 9.77
C ILE A 560 -7.80 15.49 10.67
N VAL A 561 -8.11 15.91 11.90
CA VAL A 561 -8.86 15.10 12.86
C VAL A 561 -10.14 15.84 13.23
N THR A 562 -11.26 15.13 13.26
CA THR A 562 -12.55 15.67 13.69
C THR A 562 -13.33 14.62 14.48
N LYS A 563 -14.10 15.09 15.46
CA LYS A 563 -15.08 14.29 16.19
C LYS A 563 -16.47 14.35 15.55
N LEU A 564 -16.64 15.17 14.51
CA LEU A 564 -17.91 15.23 13.78
C LEU A 564 -18.12 13.91 13.05
N ARG A 565 -19.20 13.21 13.42
CA ARG A 565 -19.61 11.97 12.76
C ARG A 565 -19.83 12.17 11.26
N TYR A 566 -20.40 13.31 10.88
CA TYR A 566 -20.69 13.70 9.50
C TYR A 566 -19.98 15.02 9.18
N PRO A 567 -18.70 14.98 8.73
CA PRO A 567 -18.01 16.17 8.28
C PRO A 567 -18.65 16.76 7.02
N PRO A 568 -18.45 18.06 6.73
CA PRO A 568 -18.97 18.69 5.52
C PRO A 568 -18.49 17.99 4.24
N GLN A 569 -19.37 17.92 3.24
CA GLN A 569 -19.07 17.24 1.97
C GLN A 569 -17.85 17.81 1.24
N ASP A 570 -17.67 19.13 1.24
CA ASP A 570 -16.50 19.79 0.64
C ASP A 570 -15.18 19.28 1.24
N LEU A 571 -15.16 19.01 2.55
CA LEU A 571 -13.99 18.47 3.23
C LEU A 571 -13.78 16.99 2.88
N LEU A 572 -14.85 16.20 2.81
CA LEU A 572 -14.80 14.79 2.38
C LEU A 572 -14.29 14.66 0.93
N ASP A 573 -14.68 15.57 0.05
CA ASP A 573 -14.25 15.58 -1.34
C ASP A 573 -12.75 15.94 -1.47
N LYS A 574 -12.22 16.77 -0.55
CA LYS A 574 -10.80 17.17 -0.52
C LYS A 574 -9.89 16.18 0.22
N THR A 575 -10.45 15.25 1.00
CA THR A 575 -9.69 14.37 1.90
C THR A 575 -9.96 12.89 1.66
N TYR A 576 -9.17 12.04 2.32
CA TYR A 576 -9.37 10.61 2.37
C TYR A 576 -9.97 10.20 3.73
N PRO A 577 -11.27 9.91 3.82
CA PRO A 577 -11.93 9.65 5.11
C PRO A 577 -11.50 8.31 5.74
N ILE A 578 -11.10 8.36 7.01
CA ILE A 578 -10.74 7.24 7.87
C ILE A 578 -11.62 7.31 9.11
N ARG A 579 -12.49 6.33 9.30
CA ARG A 579 -13.47 6.28 10.38
C ARG A 579 -12.99 5.38 11.51
N ILE A 580 -12.88 5.90 12.72
CA ILE A 580 -12.49 5.13 13.89
C ILE A 580 -13.68 4.33 14.41
N HIS A 581 -13.54 3.01 14.42
CA HIS A 581 -14.50 2.10 15.01
C HIS A 581 -13.97 1.56 16.34
N ILE A 582 -14.79 1.65 17.39
CA ILE A 582 -14.52 1.02 18.69
C ILE A 582 -15.42 -0.21 18.83
N PRO A 583 -14.84 -1.42 18.87
CA PRO A 583 -15.61 -2.64 19.14
C PRO A 583 -16.26 -2.57 20.53
N GLY A 584 -17.57 -2.82 20.60
CA GLY A 584 -18.31 -2.93 21.87
C GLY A 584 -18.94 -1.62 22.39
N VAL A 585 -18.81 -0.52 21.68
CA VAL A 585 -19.63 0.69 21.90
C VAL A 585 -20.64 0.73 20.76
N ASP A 586 -21.81 0.14 20.97
CA ASP A 586 -22.95 0.38 20.08
C ASP A 586 -23.27 1.87 20.16
N THR A 587 -22.90 2.62 19.11
CA THR A 587 -23.32 4.01 18.90
C THR A 587 -24.79 4.10 18.48
N GLY A 588 -25.60 3.15 18.95
CA GLY A 588 -27.04 3.06 18.75
C GLY A 588 -27.77 3.53 20.00
N VAL A 589 -27.64 4.81 20.34
CA VAL A 589 -28.66 5.55 21.09
C VAL A 589 -28.58 7.02 20.67
N LEU A 590 -29.38 7.40 19.66
CA LEU A 590 -30.46 8.39 19.76
C LEU A 590 -31.27 8.41 18.46
#